data_AF-A0A7V2X864-F1
#
_entry.id   AF-A0A7V2X864-F1
#
_cell.length_a   1.000
_cell.length_b   1.000
_cell.length_c   1.000
_cell.angle_alpha   90.00
_cell.angle_beta   90.00
_cell.angle_gamma   90.00
#
_symmetry.space_group_name_H-M   'P 1'
#
loop_
_entity.id
_entity.type
_entity.pdbx_description
1 polymer ?
#
loop_
_entity_poly.entity_id
_entity_poly.type
_entity_poly.pdbx_seq_one_letter_code
_entity_poly.pdbx_strand_id
1 'polypeptide(L)'
;MRPGTLSPLCPEIFTERVSAVRGWLIFLGLCLKLIRHRLFPGTPLPDFVPHKDALARVAHSLFRWRRLRVVNPNLCPADGPAIFVANHHGLDDPALLWPAIHLASGERFIPRFLMRDDFFRGFPWDWLPIRLNTLCERCGAVLISRGRVSPAQLRPALQSLKEGNACALFPGGTRSRTGAW
;
A
#
# COMPACT_ATOMS: atom_id res chain seq x y z
N MET A 1 39.54 10.34 7.89
CA MET A 1 38.40 9.63 7.26
C MET A 1 37.91 8.57 8.22
N ARG A 2 36.62 8.55 8.58
CA ARG A 2 36.07 7.51 9.46
C ARG A 2 35.81 6.24 8.65
N PRO A 3 36.14 5.03 9.14
CA PRO A 3 35.77 3.78 8.47
C PRO A 3 34.24 3.66 8.47
N GLY A 4 33.63 3.38 7.31
CA GLY A 4 32.20 3.03 7.21
C GLY A 4 31.28 4.02 6.47
N THR A 5 31.76 5.18 6.02
CA THR A 5 30.98 6.04 5.12
C THR A 5 31.22 5.64 3.68
N LEU A 6 30.31 4.85 3.10
CA LEU A 6 30.28 4.58 1.67
C LEU A 6 30.20 5.91 0.91
N SER A 7 31.05 6.07 -0.10
CA SER A 7 31.06 7.28 -0.94
C SER A 7 29.68 7.48 -1.59
N PRO A 8 29.13 8.71 -1.63
CA PRO A 8 27.85 8.99 -2.31
C PRO A 8 27.91 8.71 -3.82
N LEU A 9 29.12 8.52 -4.37
CA LEU A 9 29.39 8.14 -5.76
C LEU A 9 29.55 6.62 -5.94
N CYS A 10 29.32 5.81 -4.90
CA CYS A 10 29.25 4.36 -5.05
C CYS A 10 28.12 4.01 -6.04
N PRO A 11 28.39 3.20 -7.10
CA PRO A 11 27.39 2.89 -8.13
C PRO A 11 26.07 2.35 -7.58
N GLU A 12 26.10 1.58 -6.50
CA GLU A 12 24.92 1.02 -5.85
C GLU A 12 24.07 2.12 -5.19
N ILE A 13 24.70 3.03 -4.44
CA ILE A 13 24.04 4.16 -3.79
C ILE A 13 23.47 5.13 -4.83
N PHE A 14 24.23 5.39 -5.89
CA PHE A 14 23.77 6.23 -7.00
C PHE A 14 22.54 5.60 -7.67
N THR A 15 22.59 4.30 -7.97
CA THR A 15 21.46 3.55 -8.55
C THR A 15 20.23 3.57 -7.64
N GLU A 16 20.40 3.36 -6.34
CA GLU A 16 19.32 3.43 -5.35
C GLU A 16 18.68 4.82 -5.34
N ARG A 17 19.49 5.89 -5.32
CA ARG A 17 19.02 7.28 -5.34
C ARG A 17 18.29 7.62 -6.63
N VAL A 18 18.84 7.27 -7.79
CA VAL A 18 18.19 7.48 -9.10
C VAL A 18 16.86 6.73 -9.16
N SER A 19 16.82 5.50 -8.67
CA SER A 19 15.59 4.71 -8.62
C SER A 19 14.54 5.30 -7.67
N ALA A 20 14.97 5.85 -6.53
CA ALA A 20 14.09 6.57 -5.61
C ALA A 20 13.50 7.84 -6.26
N VAL A 21 14.33 8.64 -6.94
CA VAL A 21 13.88 9.84 -7.67
C VAL A 21 12.86 9.45 -8.75
N ARG A 22 13.14 8.42 -9.55
CA ARG A 22 12.18 7.88 -10.53
C ARG A 22 10.88 7.46 -9.88
N GLY A 23 10.94 6.80 -8.72
CA GLY A 23 9.75 6.41 -7.94
C GLY A 23 8.89 7.62 -7.57
N TRP A 24 9.52 8.67 -7.04
CA TRP A 24 8.84 9.92 -6.71
C TRP A 24 8.23 10.63 -7.92
N LEU A 25 8.93 10.69 -9.06
CA LEU A 25 8.40 11.27 -10.29
C LEU A 25 7.14 10.53 -10.78
N ILE A 26 7.16 9.20 -10.74
CA ILE A 26 6.00 8.37 -11.10
C ILE A 26 4.83 8.65 -10.14
N PHE A 27 5.08 8.61 -8.83
CA PHE A 27 4.05 8.85 -7.82
C PHE A 27 3.41 10.24 -7.97
N LEU A 28 4.23 11.29 -8.10
CA LEU A 28 3.75 12.66 -8.29
C LEU A 28 2.96 12.80 -9.61
N GLY A 29 3.42 12.16 -10.70
CA GLY A 29 2.69 12.14 -11.96
C GLY A 29 1.31 11.47 -11.85
N LEU A 30 1.19 10.37 -11.12
CA LEU A 30 -0.09 9.70 -10.87
C LEU A 30 -1.00 10.56 -9.96
N CYS A 31 -0.44 11.20 -8.93
CA CYS A 31 -1.16 12.16 -8.10
C CYS A 31 -1.69 13.35 -8.93
N LEU A 32 -0.90 13.90 -9.85
CA LEU A 32 -1.35 14.95 -10.76
C LEU A 32 -2.49 14.47 -11.67
N LYS A 33 -2.46 13.22 -12.14
CA LYS A 33 -3.58 12.62 -12.89
C LYS A 33 -4.85 12.50 -12.03
N LEU A 34 -4.73 12.15 -10.74
CA LEU A 34 -5.87 12.16 -9.81
C LEU A 34 -6.44 13.57 -9.60
N ILE A 35 -5.58 14.57 -9.43
CA ILE A 35 -5.99 15.97 -9.30
C ILE A 35 -6.69 16.43 -10.58
N ARG A 36 -6.10 16.14 -11.75
CA ARG A 36 -6.71 16.43 -13.05
C ARG A 36 -8.10 15.77 -13.18
N HIS A 37 -8.24 14.51 -12.77
CA HIS A 37 -9.54 13.83 -12.77
C HIS A 37 -10.57 14.49 -11.86
N ARG A 38 -10.15 14.97 -10.69
CA ARG A 38 -11.03 15.72 -9.79
C ARG A 38 -11.49 17.05 -10.40
N LEU A 39 -10.58 17.78 -11.06
CA LEU A 39 -10.87 19.08 -11.67
C LEU A 39 -11.66 18.95 -12.99
N PHE A 40 -11.42 17.89 -13.75
CA PHE A 40 -12.02 17.63 -15.05
C PHE A 40 -12.62 16.20 -15.07
N PRO A 41 -13.86 16.05 -14.54
CA PRO A 41 -14.60 14.79 -14.61
C PRO A 41 -14.71 14.31 -16.06
N GLY A 42 -14.45 13.02 -16.29
CA GLY A 42 -14.42 12.41 -17.63
C GLY A 42 -13.01 12.07 -18.13
N THR A 43 -11.96 12.58 -17.50
CA THR A 43 -10.60 12.07 -17.74
C THR A 43 -10.40 10.68 -17.09
N PRO A 44 -9.51 9.81 -17.60
CA PRO A 44 -9.31 8.48 -17.01
C PRO A 44 -8.72 8.53 -15.60
N LEU A 45 -9.22 7.68 -14.70
CA LEU A 45 -8.60 7.47 -13.38
C LEU A 45 -7.26 6.72 -13.52
N PRO A 46 -6.16 7.23 -12.97
CA PRO A 46 -4.88 6.52 -12.98
C PRO A 46 -4.95 5.25 -12.14
N ASP A 47 -4.39 4.14 -12.64
CA ASP A 47 -4.13 2.94 -11.85
C ASP A 47 -2.73 3.01 -11.26
N PHE A 48 -2.60 2.74 -9.96
CA PHE A 48 -1.31 2.77 -9.26
C PHE A 48 -0.71 1.36 -9.18
N VAL A 49 -1.53 0.30 -9.28
CA VAL A 49 -1.08 -1.10 -9.12
C VAL A 49 0.04 -1.48 -10.10
N PRO A 50 0.01 -1.11 -11.40
CA PRO A 50 1.10 -1.42 -12.32
C PRO A 50 2.44 -0.76 -11.97
N HIS A 51 2.43 0.27 -11.12
CA HIS A 51 3.61 1.04 -10.72
C HIS A 51 4.14 0.64 -9.33
N LYS A 52 3.69 -0.49 -8.79
CA LYS A 52 3.99 -1.01 -7.45
C LYS A 52 5.44 -0.86 -7.00
N ASP A 53 6.43 -1.21 -7.83
CA ASP A 53 7.84 -1.25 -7.42
C ASP A 53 8.39 0.17 -7.24
N ALA A 54 7.94 1.10 -8.09
CA ALA A 54 8.22 2.53 -7.96
C ALA A 54 7.56 3.10 -6.70
N LEU A 55 6.30 2.73 -6.45
CA LEU A 55 5.55 3.15 -5.27
C LEU A 55 6.12 2.55 -3.98
N ALA A 56 6.69 1.34 -4.03
CA ALA A 56 7.40 0.70 -2.92
C ALA A 56 8.54 1.60 -2.42
N ARG A 57 9.31 2.19 -3.34
CA ARG A 57 10.45 3.06 -2.99
C ARG A 57 10.01 4.39 -2.38
N VAL A 58 8.89 4.93 -2.87
CA VAL A 58 8.26 6.12 -2.27
C VAL A 58 7.76 5.81 -0.87
N ALA A 59 7.07 4.69 -0.69
CA ALA A 59 6.59 4.25 0.61
C ALA A 59 7.75 3.94 1.58
N HIS A 60 8.84 3.31 1.12
CA HIS A 60 10.07 3.14 1.89
C HIS A 60 10.61 4.48 2.41
N SER A 61 10.59 5.52 1.56
CA SER A 61 11.04 6.86 1.91
C SER A 61 10.12 7.55 2.92
N LEU A 62 8.80 7.43 2.74
CA LEU A 62 7.79 8.06 3.61
C LEU A 62 7.66 7.39 4.97
N PHE A 63 7.60 6.06 5.00
CA PHE A 63 7.30 5.26 6.19
C PHE A 63 8.54 4.67 6.85
N ARG A 64 9.75 5.04 6.39
CA ARG A 64 11.04 4.70 6.99
C ARG A 64 11.19 3.19 7.23
N TRP A 65 10.89 2.36 6.23
CA TRP A 65 10.96 0.90 6.34
C TRP A 65 12.35 0.35 6.65
N ARG A 66 13.40 1.19 6.73
CA ARG A 66 14.73 0.83 7.25
C ARG A 66 14.69 0.21 8.66
N ARG A 67 13.59 0.37 9.39
CA ARG A 67 13.36 -0.25 10.72
C ARG A 67 12.39 -1.44 10.69
N LEU A 68 11.86 -1.80 9.52
CA LEU A 68 10.95 -2.93 9.37
C LEU A 68 11.75 -4.23 9.54
N ARG A 69 11.30 -5.08 10.46
CA ARG A 69 11.86 -6.42 10.67
C ARG A 69 10.79 -7.45 10.32
N VAL A 70 11.10 -8.32 9.37
CA VAL A 70 10.28 -9.50 9.07
C VAL A 70 10.88 -10.69 9.80
N VAL A 71 10.05 -11.39 10.57
CA VAL A 71 10.45 -12.59 11.32
C VAL A 71 9.82 -13.80 10.65
N ASN A 72 10.60 -14.88 10.50
CA ASN A 72 10.20 -16.12 9.84
C ASN A 72 9.63 -15.93 8.40
N PRO A 73 10.32 -15.18 7.51
CA PRO A 73 9.82 -14.94 6.15
C PRO A 73 9.63 -16.22 5.34
N ASN A 74 10.38 -17.28 5.66
CA ASN A 74 10.28 -18.61 5.05
C ASN A 74 8.96 -19.33 5.32
N LEU A 75 8.13 -18.85 6.25
CA LEU A 75 6.77 -19.36 6.48
C LEU A 75 5.72 -18.66 5.61
N CYS A 76 6.10 -17.59 4.90
CA CYS A 76 5.20 -16.92 3.97
C CYS A 76 4.89 -17.85 2.78
N PRO A 77 3.61 -18.00 2.37
CA PRO A 77 3.26 -18.84 1.23
C PRO A 77 4.02 -18.43 -0.04
N ALA A 78 4.74 -19.38 -0.63
CA ALA A 78 5.48 -19.18 -1.88
C ALA A 78 4.56 -19.25 -3.10
N ASP A 79 3.53 -20.08 -3.07
CA ASP A 79 2.55 -20.33 -4.14
C ASP A 79 1.09 -20.25 -3.62
N GLY A 80 0.12 -20.36 -4.53
CA GLY A 80 -1.32 -20.29 -4.21
C GLY A 80 -1.84 -18.92 -3.72
N PRO A 81 -3.15 -18.74 -3.59
CA PRO A 81 -3.72 -17.55 -2.98
C PRO A 81 -3.56 -17.53 -1.46
N ALA A 82 -3.40 -16.34 -0.87
CA ALA A 82 -3.17 -16.19 0.56
C ALA A 82 -4.04 -15.08 1.18
N ILE A 83 -4.52 -15.32 2.39
CA ILE A 83 -5.15 -14.29 3.22
C ILE A 83 -4.21 -13.99 4.38
N PHE A 84 -3.68 -12.78 4.40
CA PHE A 84 -2.87 -12.27 5.50
C PHE A 84 -3.78 -11.61 6.54
N VAL A 85 -3.70 -12.09 7.77
CA VAL A 85 -4.50 -11.60 8.89
C VAL A 85 -3.56 -10.96 9.89
N ALA A 86 -3.83 -9.71 10.26
CA ALA A 86 -3.02 -8.99 11.22
C ALA A 86 -3.89 -8.26 12.25
N ASN A 87 -3.30 -8.00 13.41
CA ASN A 87 -3.78 -7.00 14.34
C ASN A 87 -3.64 -5.60 13.72
N HIS A 88 -4.52 -4.68 14.10
CA HIS A 88 -4.46 -3.28 13.67
C HIS A 88 -4.11 -2.43 14.90
N HIS A 89 -3.13 -1.54 14.80
CA HIS A 89 -2.67 -0.62 15.82
C HIS A 89 -2.52 0.80 15.25
N GLY A 90 -1.78 0.96 14.16
CA GLY A 90 -1.54 2.24 13.48
C GLY A 90 -2.49 2.49 12.31
N LEU A 91 -2.64 3.75 11.90
CA LEU A 91 -3.37 4.07 10.64
C LEU A 91 -2.58 3.63 9.41
N ASP A 92 -1.26 3.61 9.54
CA ASP A 92 -0.26 3.27 8.55
C ASP A 92 0.09 1.78 8.53
N ASP A 93 -0.58 0.94 9.32
CA ASP A 93 -0.34 -0.52 9.30
C ASP A 93 -0.41 -1.12 7.90
N PRO A 94 -1.37 -0.77 7.02
CA PRO A 94 -1.34 -1.27 5.64
C PRO A 94 -0.04 -0.91 4.93
N ALA A 95 0.48 0.32 5.15
CA ALA A 95 1.71 0.83 4.54
C ALA A 95 2.98 0.13 5.04
N LEU A 96 2.93 -0.51 6.21
CA LEU A 96 4.02 -1.30 6.79
C LEU A 96 3.87 -2.81 6.53
N LEU A 97 2.64 -3.31 6.48
CA LEU A 97 2.35 -4.73 6.31
C LEU A 97 2.49 -5.20 4.86
N TRP A 98 2.05 -4.39 3.90
CA TRP A 98 2.17 -4.75 2.49
C TRP A 98 3.61 -5.02 2.03
N PRO A 99 4.65 -4.21 2.36
CA PRO A 99 6.01 -4.50 1.95
C PRO A 99 6.58 -5.71 2.66
N ALA A 100 6.20 -5.94 3.93
CA ALA A 100 6.62 -7.13 4.66
C ALA A 100 6.13 -8.40 3.97
N ILE A 101 4.84 -8.43 3.59
CA ILE A 101 4.23 -9.52 2.83
C ILE A 101 4.92 -9.68 1.48
N HIS A 102 5.07 -8.58 0.74
CA HIS A 102 5.69 -8.58 -0.58
C HIS A 102 7.10 -9.18 -0.54
N LEU A 103 7.97 -8.66 0.32
CA LEU A 103 9.34 -9.15 0.49
C LEU A 103 9.38 -10.60 0.99
N ALA A 104 8.57 -10.96 1.98
CA ALA A 104 8.54 -12.32 2.52
C ALA A 104 8.05 -13.35 1.49
N SER A 105 7.17 -12.94 0.57
CA SER A 105 6.66 -13.78 -0.52
C SER A 105 7.58 -13.84 -1.75
N GLY A 106 8.80 -13.31 -1.68
CA GLY A 106 9.70 -13.21 -2.83
C GLY A 106 9.16 -12.28 -3.93
N GLU A 107 8.60 -11.14 -3.53
CA GLU A 107 8.04 -10.09 -4.40
C GLU A 107 6.79 -10.52 -5.21
N ARG A 108 6.19 -11.64 -4.83
CA ARG A 108 5.01 -12.19 -5.49
C ARG A 108 3.74 -11.43 -5.17
N PHE A 109 3.45 -11.21 -3.90
CA PHE A 109 2.16 -10.67 -3.47
C PHE A 109 2.18 -9.15 -3.35
N ILE A 110 1.09 -8.53 -3.81
CA ILE A 110 0.62 -7.24 -3.30
C ILE A 110 -0.77 -7.50 -2.73
N PRO A 111 -0.90 -7.56 -1.40
CA PRO A 111 -2.18 -7.88 -0.82
C PRO A 111 -3.16 -6.73 -1.05
N ARG A 112 -4.39 -7.07 -1.48
CA ARG A 112 -5.51 -6.13 -1.44
C ARG A 112 -6.00 -5.98 -0.01
N PHE A 113 -6.00 -4.75 0.51
CA PHE A 113 -6.47 -4.46 1.86
C PHE A 113 -7.96 -4.17 1.89
N LEU A 114 -8.68 -4.76 2.83
CA LEU A 114 -10.05 -4.33 3.13
C LEU A 114 -9.99 -3.02 3.93
N MET A 115 -10.67 -1.99 3.44
CA MET A 115 -10.65 -0.64 4.03
C MET A 115 -12.06 -0.06 4.10
N ARG A 116 -12.35 0.77 5.10
CA ARG A 116 -13.66 1.43 5.24
C ARG A 116 -13.87 2.51 4.17
N ASP A 117 -15.02 2.55 3.52
CA ASP A 117 -15.35 3.47 2.41
C ASP A 117 -15.57 4.95 2.82
N ASP A 118 -15.59 5.21 4.11
CA ASP A 118 -15.81 6.52 4.73
C ASP A 118 -14.59 7.01 5.54
N PHE A 119 -13.47 6.27 5.53
CA PHE A 119 -12.33 6.56 6.40
C PHE A 119 -11.77 7.98 6.22
N PHE A 120 -11.60 8.42 4.98
CA PHE A 120 -11.14 9.77 4.64
C PHE A 120 -12.27 10.69 4.14
N ARG A 121 -13.47 10.61 4.75
CA ARG A 121 -14.56 11.56 4.47
C ARG A 121 -14.60 12.67 5.52
N GLY A 122 -15.02 13.86 5.12
CA GLY A 122 -15.13 15.03 5.98
C GLY A 122 -13.84 15.83 6.09
N PHE A 123 -13.90 16.89 6.89
CA PHE A 123 -12.74 17.72 7.20
C PHE A 123 -11.70 16.95 8.05
N PRO A 124 -10.39 17.08 7.77
CA PRO A 124 -9.75 17.91 6.75
C PRO A 124 -9.58 17.23 5.38
N TRP A 125 -9.93 15.96 5.26
CA TRP A 125 -9.63 15.12 4.10
C TRP A 125 -10.27 15.61 2.80
N ASP A 126 -11.49 16.13 2.87
CA ASP A 126 -12.20 16.61 1.68
C ASP A 126 -11.59 17.89 1.06
N TRP A 127 -10.80 18.63 1.84
CA TRP A 127 -10.08 19.83 1.40
C TRP A 127 -8.80 19.51 0.63
N LEU A 128 -8.33 18.25 0.70
CA LEU A 128 -7.17 17.84 -0.07
C LEU A 128 -7.51 17.81 -1.58
N PRO A 129 -6.55 18.19 -2.45
CA PRO A 129 -6.75 18.14 -3.90
C PRO A 129 -6.92 16.70 -4.42
N ILE A 130 -6.57 15.70 -3.60
CA ILE A 130 -6.70 14.28 -3.89
C ILE A 130 -7.64 13.64 -2.87
N ARG A 131 -8.65 12.90 -3.34
CA ARG A 131 -9.49 12.06 -2.46
C ARG A 131 -8.72 10.83 -2.03
N LEU A 132 -8.39 10.74 -0.75
CA LEU A 132 -7.55 9.65 -0.22
C LEU A 132 -8.22 8.28 -0.33
N ASN A 133 -9.55 8.17 -0.16
CA ASN A 133 -10.26 6.90 -0.42
C ASN A 133 -10.09 6.44 -1.87
N THR A 134 -10.19 7.35 -2.84
CA THR A 134 -9.94 7.04 -4.25
C THR A 134 -8.48 6.62 -4.45
N LEU A 135 -7.52 7.33 -3.87
CA LEU A 135 -6.10 6.95 -3.94
C LEU A 135 -5.88 5.52 -3.41
N CYS A 136 -6.40 5.19 -2.22
CA CYS A 136 -6.28 3.85 -1.62
C CYS A 136 -6.89 2.76 -2.52
N GLU A 137 -8.07 3.00 -3.08
CA GLU A 137 -8.73 2.09 -4.03
C GLU A 137 -7.86 1.87 -5.28
N ARG A 138 -7.28 2.94 -5.84
CA ARG A 138 -6.38 2.85 -7.00
C ARG A 138 -5.04 2.19 -6.68
N CYS A 139 -4.64 2.16 -5.40
CA CYS A 139 -3.52 1.36 -4.90
C CYS A 139 -3.91 -0.11 -4.61
N GLY A 140 -5.17 -0.49 -4.85
CA GLY A 140 -5.64 -1.87 -4.74
C GLY A 140 -6.49 -2.18 -3.51
N ALA A 141 -6.79 -1.19 -2.65
CA ALA A 141 -7.68 -1.39 -1.51
C ALA A 141 -9.11 -1.71 -1.97
N VAL A 142 -9.78 -2.60 -1.23
CA VAL A 142 -11.18 -2.94 -1.43
C VAL A 142 -12.00 -2.18 -0.39
N LEU A 143 -12.79 -1.21 -0.86
CA LEU A 143 -13.59 -0.36 0.02
C LEU A 143 -14.87 -1.08 0.48
N ILE A 144 -15.06 -1.15 1.79
CA ILE A 144 -16.18 -1.82 2.46
C ILE A 144 -17.00 -0.78 3.22
N SER A 145 -18.31 -0.77 2.97
CA SER A 145 -19.26 0.09 3.68
C SER A 145 -19.82 -0.63 4.90
N ARG A 146 -19.74 0.01 6.07
CA ARG A 146 -20.37 -0.52 7.30
C ARG A 146 -21.87 -0.25 7.38
N GLY A 147 -22.33 0.85 6.77
CA GLY A 147 -23.75 1.20 6.74
C GLY A 147 -24.54 0.41 5.70
N ARG A 148 -23.86 -0.19 4.72
CA ARG A 148 -24.46 -0.98 3.65
C ARG A 148 -23.67 -2.28 3.45
N VAL A 149 -23.69 -3.14 4.46
CA VAL A 149 -23.00 -4.43 4.43
C VAL A 149 -23.67 -5.32 3.39
N SER A 150 -22.89 -5.76 2.39
CA SER A 150 -23.32 -6.73 1.38
C SER A 150 -22.18 -7.68 1.06
N PRO A 151 -22.44 -9.00 0.92
CA PRO A 151 -21.45 -9.95 0.43
C PRO A 151 -20.84 -9.54 -0.91
N ALA A 152 -21.56 -8.76 -1.73
CA ALA A 152 -21.06 -8.25 -3.00
C ALA A 152 -19.80 -7.37 -2.84
N GLN A 153 -19.62 -6.70 -1.70
CA GLN A 153 -18.46 -5.84 -1.43
C GLN A 153 -17.16 -6.64 -1.28
N LEU A 154 -17.25 -7.94 -0.95
CA LEU A 154 -16.09 -8.82 -0.86
C LEU A 154 -15.71 -9.43 -2.21
N ARG A 155 -16.52 -9.29 -3.26
CA ARG A 155 -16.24 -9.85 -4.59
C ARG A 155 -14.86 -9.48 -5.13
N PRO A 156 -14.38 -8.22 -5.03
CA PRO A 156 -13.05 -7.88 -5.53
C PRO A 156 -11.93 -8.64 -4.80
N ALA A 157 -12.05 -8.83 -3.49
CA ALA A 157 -11.10 -9.60 -2.70
C ALA A 157 -11.15 -11.09 -3.06
N LEU A 158 -12.36 -11.66 -3.15
CA LEU A 158 -12.55 -13.06 -3.56
C LEU A 158 -12.06 -13.33 -4.98
N GLN A 159 -12.28 -12.40 -5.91
CA GLN A 159 -11.78 -12.50 -7.28
C GLN A 159 -10.25 -12.46 -7.31
N SER A 160 -9.64 -11.56 -6.53
CA SER A 160 -8.19 -11.51 -6.37
C SER A 160 -7.61 -12.84 -5.87
N LEU A 161 -8.27 -13.48 -4.89
CA LEU A 161 -7.87 -14.81 -4.41
C LEU A 161 -8.06 -15.90 -5.47
N LYS A 162 -9.16 -15.87 -6.25
CA LYS A 162 -9.36 -16.82 -7.37
C LYS A 162 -8.28 -16.70 -8.44
N GLU A 163 -7.74 -15.51 -8.64
CA GLU A 163 -6.65 -15.24 -9.58
C GLU A 163 -5.26 -15.60 -9.01
N GLY A 164 -5.20 -16.21 -7.81
CA GLY A 164 -3.94 -16.62 -7.18
C GLY A 164 -3.17 -15.49 -6.50
N ASN A 165 -3.79 -14.32 -6.32
CA ASN A 165 -3.22 -13.20 -5.57
C ASN A 165 -3.53 -13.31 -4.07
N ALA A 166 -3.13 -12.29 -3.31
CA ALA A 166 -3.35 -12.22 -1.87
C ALA A 166 -4.32 -11.10 -1.47
N CYS A 167 -4.90 -11.26 -0.29
CA CYS A 167 -5.64 -10.21 0.42
C CYS A 167 -5.06 -10.05 1.83
N ALA A 168 -5.21 -8.86 2.40
CA ALA A 168 -4.88 -8.59 3.79
C ALA A 168 -6.07 -7.96 4.51
N LEU A 169 -6.30 -8.38 5.75
CA LEU A 169 -7.40 -7.87 6.55
C LEU A 169 -7.02 -7.74 8.03
N PHE A 170 -7.76 -6.85 8.69
CA PHE A 170 -7.67 -6.60 10.11
C PHE A 170 -9.01 -6.95 10.76
N PRO A 171 -9.17 -8.16 11.32
CA PRO A 171 -10.48 -8.72 11.63
C PRO A 171 -11.17 -8.00 12.81
N GLY A 172 -10.39 -7.38 13.69
CA GLY A 172 -10.93 -6.62 14.83
C GLY A 172 -11.77 -5.42 14.43
N GLY A 173 -11.76 -4.98 13.15
CA GLY A 173 -12.58 -3.88 12.66
C GLY A 173 -12.27 -2.51 13.30
N THR A 174 -11.27 -2.44 14.16
CA THR A 174 -10.79 -1.22 14.80
C THR A 174 -9.34 -1.42 15.21
N ARG A 175 -8.68 -0.33 15.61
CA ARG A 175 -7.31 -0.37 16.12
C ARG A 175 -7.29 -0.80 17.57
N SER A 176 -6.40 -1.73 17.89
CA SER A 176 -5.96 -2.04 19.25
C SER A 176 -5.29 -0.83 19.86
N ARG A 177 -5.53 -0.63 21.16
CA ARG A 177 -4.74 0.32 21.95
C ARG A 177 -3.36 -0.21 22.31
N THR A 178 -3.19 -1.53 22.37
CA THR A 178 -1.98 -2.20 22.87
C THR A 178 -1.27 -3.01 21.78
N GLY A 179 -1.92 -3.25 20.66
CA GLY A 179 -1.47 -4.16 19.61
C GLY A 179 -1.75 -5.63 19.91
N ALA A 180 -1.98 -6.00 21.17
CA ALA A 180 -2.46 -7.33 21.55
C ALA A 180 -4.00 -7.33 21.57
N TRP A 181 -4.61 -8.24 20.82
CA TRP A 181 -6.02 -8.61 20.94
C TRP A 181 -6.07 -10.09 21.30
#